data_AF-A0A8H5PY75-F1
#
_entry.id   AF-A0A8H5PY75-F1
#
_cell.length_a   1.000
_cell.length_b   1.000
_cell.length_c   1.000
_cell.angle_alpha   90.00
_cell.angle_beta   90.00
_cell.angle_gamma   90.00
#
_symmetry.space_group_name_H-M   'P 1'
#
loop_
_entity.id
_entity.type
_entity.pdbx_description
1 polymer ?
#
loop_
_entity_poly.entity_id
_entity_poly.type
_entity_poly.pdbx_seq_one_letter_code
_entity_poly.pdbx_strand_id
1 'polypeptide(L)'
;MDATTEQQNEIAKLVEQHAAVPPPWFMFPDLHPYSIGWRMGAGESYIMMYRTWWEQKKEQLDEKQRIEYFRRWPPPPEWLIWMIEVIWDLDPKDFEDEQDYAPYFRRTENLGFGSEDDYKNAMRDEEE
;
A
#
# COMPACT_ATOMS: atom_id res chain seq x y z
N MET A 1 0.13 -9.73 -16.68
CA MET A 1 0.94 -10.93 -16.43
C MET A 1 0.16 -11.75 -15.42
N ASP A 2 -0.16 -13.00 -15.73
CA ASP A 2 -0.86 -13.87 -14.80
C ASP A 2 0.08 -14.28 -13.64
N ALA A 3 -0.46 -14.32 -12.42
CA ALA A 3 0.30 -14.81 -11.26
C ALA A 3 0.77 -16.24 -11.50
N THR A 4 2.01 -16.56 -11.10
CA THR A 4 2.52 -17.93 -11.17
C THR A 4 1.70 -18.85 -10.26
N THR A 5 1.72 -20.16 -10.51
CA THR A 5 1.00 -21.15 -9.70
C THR A 5 1.38 -21.07 -8.21
N GLU A 6 2.65 -20.76 -7.89
CA GLU A 6 3.10 -20.54 -6.52
C GLU A 6 2.48 -19.27 -5.90
N GLN A 7 2.47 -18.16 -6.65
CA GLN A 7 1.82 -16.92 -6.18
C GLN A 7 0.32 -17.12 -5.95
N GLN A 8 -0.37 -17.86 -6.83
CA GLN A 8 -1.79 -18.16 -6.66
C GLN A 8 -2.07 -18.97 -5.39
N ASN A 9 -1.23 -19.96 -5.08
CA ASN A 9 -1.35 -20.74 -3.85
C ASN A 9 -1.12 -19.88 -2.60
N GLU A 10 -0.12 -18.99 -2.64
CA GLU A 10 0.17 -18.08 -1.53
C GLU A 10 -0.96 -17.06 -1.32
N ILE A 11 -1.48 -16.48 -2.41
CA ILE A 11 -2.66 -15.61 -2.37
C ILE A 11 -3.84 -16.36 -1.74
N ALA A 12 -4.14 -17.59 -2.18
CA ALA A 12 -5.25 -18.37 -1.64
C ALA A 12 -5.10 -18.62 -0.14
N LYS A 13 -3.88 -18.95 0.31
CA LYS A 13 -3.56 -19.13 1.73
C LYS A 13 -3.78 -17.83 2.53
N LEU A 14 -3.28 -16.70 2.05
CA LEU A 14 -3.44 -15.41 2.72
C LEU A 14 -4.92 -14.98 2.78
N VAL A 15 -5.66 -15.19 1.69
CA VAL A 15 -7.10 -14.91 1.65
C VAL A 15 -7.86 -15.82 2.61
N GLU A 16 -7.50 -17.09 2.77
CA GLU A 16 -8.12 -17.98 3.75
C GLU A 16 -7.86 -17.50 5.20
N GLN A 17 -6.63 -17.10 5.49
CA GLN A 17 -6.21 -16.70 6.84
C GLN A 17 -6.70 -15.30 7.24
N HIS A 18 -6.70 -14.38 6.29
CA HIS A 18 -6.90 -12.95 6.53
C HIS A 18 -8.14 -12.40 5.81
N ALA A 19 -8.91 -13.20 5.09
CA ALA A 19 -10.04 -12.82 4.22
C ALA A 19 -9.68 -11.90 3.03
N ALA A 20 -8.44 -11.41 2.95
CA ALA A 20 -7.84 -10.72 1.82
C ALA A 20 -6.30 -10.82 1.96
N VAL A 21 -5.56 -10.51 0.90
CA VAL A 21 -4.09 -10.40 1.02
C VAL A 21 -3.78 -9.16 1.85
N PRO A 22 -3.01 -9.25 2.95
CA PRO A 22 -2.67 -8.08 3.76
C PRO A 22 -1.83 -7.04 3.01
N PRO A 23 -1.74 -5.78 3.48
CA PRO A 23 -0.83 -4.82 2.90
C PRO A 23 0.64 -5.06 3.35
N PRO A 24 1.62 -4.47 2.64
CA PRO A 24 3.05 -4.69 2.88
C PRO A 24 3.50 -4.49 4.33
N TRP A 25 3.09 -3.39 4.98
CA TRP A 25 3.43 -3.08 6.37
C TRP A 25 2.88 -4.08 7.38
N PHE A 26 1.82 -4.82 7.05
CA PHE A 26 1.30 -5.85 7.94
C PHE A 26 2.19 -7.09 7.94
N MET A 27 2.72 -7.47 6.78
CA MET A 27 3.59 -8.64 6.64
C MET A 27 5.05 -8.35 6.95
N PHE A 28 5.49 -7.12 6.70
CA PHE A 28 6.85 -6.65 6.91
C PHE A 28 6.83 -5.33 7.71
N PRO A 29 6.47 -5.37 9.00
CA PRO A 29 6.29 -4.17 9.82
C PRO A 29 7.60 -3.38 10.03
N ASP A 30 8.75 -4.05 9.96
CA ASP A 30 10.07 -3.44 10.13
C ASP A 30 10.66 -2.88 8.81
N LEU A 31 9.93 -2.99 7.69
CA LEU A 31 10.45 -2.64 6.37
C LEU A 31 9.83 -1.33 5.88
N HIS A 32 10.63 -0.26 5.88
CA HIS A 32 10.24 1.05 5.36
C HIS A 32 9.83 0.97 3.87
N PRO A 33 8.85 1.76 3.37
CA PRO A 33 8.37 1.69 1.99
C PRO A 33 9.45 1.91 0.93
N TYR A 34 10.52 2.65 1.24
CA TYR A 34 11.64 2.89 0.33
C TYR A 34 12.85 1.96 0.56
N SER A 35 12.71 0.99 1.46
CA SER A 35 13.76 0.02 1.76
C SER A 35 14.16 -0.81 0.54
N ILE A 36 15.47 -1.09 0.42
CA ILE A 36 16.01 -2.00 -0.60
C ILE A 36 15.42 -3.42 -0.51
N GLY A 37 14.86 -3.81 0.64
CA GLY A 37 14.20 -5.10 0.84
C GLY A 37 12.96 -5.31 -0.05
N TRP A 38 12.38 -4.25 -0.62
CA TRP A 38 11.31 -4.36 -1.61
C TRP A 38 11.80 -4.65 -3.03
N ARG A 39 13.11 -4.52 -3.28
CA ARG A 39 13.74 -4.77 -4.58
C ARG A 39 14.52 -6.08 -4.62
N MET A 40 14.65 -6.77 -3.49
CA MET A 40 15.33 -8.07 -3.41
C MET A 40 14.73 -8.97 -2.32
N GLY A 41 14.60 -10.26 -2.62
CA GLY A 41 14.26 -11.28 -1.63
C GLY A 41 12.76 -11.39 -1.33
N ALA A 42 12.42 -11.61 -0.06
CA ALA A 42 11.05 -11.88 0.36
C ALA A 42 10.10 -10.69 0.17
N GLY A 43 10.57 -9.45 0.42
CA GLY A 43 9.78 -8.24 0.23
C GLY A 43 9.41 -8.02 -1.24
N GLU A 44 10.37 -8.21 -2.15
CA GLU A 44 10.14 -8.12 -3.60
C GLU A 44 9.10 -9.14 -4.08
N SER A 45 9.24 -10.39 -3.64
CA SER A 45 8.31 -11.47 -4.00
C SER A 45 6.90 -11.17 -3.50
N TYR A 46 6.79 -10.64 -2.28
CA TYR A 46 5.52 -10.26 -1.68
C TYR A 46 4.86 -9.07 -2.38
N ILE A 47 5.59 -7.98 -2.64
CA ILE A 47 5.03 -6.77 -3.27
C ILE A 47 4.58 -7.06 -4.71
N MET A 48 5.31 -7.90 -5.44
CA MET A 48 4.91 -8.36 -6.78
C MET A 48 3.60 -9.16 -6.72
N MET A 49 3.52 -10.15 -5.82
CA MET A 49 2.29 -10.94 -5.62
C MET A 49 1.12 -10.05 -5.18
N TYR A 50 1.35 -9.16 -4.22
CA TYR A 50 0.35 -8.20 -3.73
C TYR A 50 -0.21 -7.37 -4.88
N ARG A 51 0.67 -6.80 -5.73
CA ARG A 51 0.27 -5.99 -6.88
C ARG A 51 -0.59 -6.79 -7.84
N THR A 52 -0.19 -8.03 -8.16
CA THR A 52 -0.99 -8.91 -9.04
C THR A 52 -2.36 -9.23 -8.46
N TRP A 53 -2.45 -9.47 -7.14
CA TRP A 53 -3.74 -9.66 -6.47
C TRP A 53 -4.59 -8.39 -6.46
N TRP A 54 -3.99 -7.24 -6.12
CA TRP A 54 -4.69 -5.97 -6.02
C TRP A 54 -5.24 -5.53 -7.38
N GLU A 55 -4.46 -5.70 -8.47
CA GLU A 55 -4.92 -5.36 -9.82
C GLU A 55 -6.18 -6.14 -10.23
N GLN A 56 -6.25 -7.44 -9.88
CA GLN A 56 -7.45 -8.25 -10.13
C GLN A 56 -8.61 -7.90 -9.20
N LYS A 57 -8.31 -7.52 -7.96
CA LYS A 57 -9.33 -7.25 -6.95
C LYS A 57 -9.93 -5.85 -7.11
N LYS A 58 -9.12 -4.83 -7.40
CA LYS A 58 -9.52 -3.43 -7.48
C LYS A 58 -10.58 -3.16 -8.56
N GLU A 59 -10.61 -3.95 -9.64
CA GLU A 59 -11.64 -3.88 -10.68
C GLU A 59 -13.05 -4.21 -10.15
N GLN A 60 -13.13 -4.98 -9.05
CA GLN A 60 -14.37 -5.38 -8.41
C GLN A 60 -14.72 -4.54 -7.17
N LEU A 61 -13.85 -3.60 -6.79
CA LEU A 61 -14.00 -2.79 -5.59
C LEU A 61 -14.19 -1.32 -5.95
N ASP A 62 -15.30 -0.74 -5.49
CA ASP A 62 -15.49 0.70 -5.45
C ASP A 62 -14.54 1.37 -4.44
N GLU A 63 -14.35 2.69 -4.57
CA GLU A 63 -13.48 3.49 -3.69
C GLU A 63 -13.76 3.23 -2.20
N LYS A 64 -15.03 3.19 -1.79
CA LYS A 64 -15.42 2.93 -0.41
C LYS A 64 -14.91 1.57 0.08
N GLN A 65 -15.00 0.53 -0.75
CA GLN A 65 -14.53 -0.82 -0.39
C GLN A 65 -13.00 -0.88 -0.32
N ARG A 66 -12.30 -0.14 -1.19
CA ARG A 66 -10.83 0.01 -1.12
C ARG A 66 -10.43 0.71 0.19
N ILE A 67 -11.13 1.76 0.58
CA ILE A 67 -10.93 2.45 1.87
C ILE A 67 -11.21 1.50 3.05
N GLU A 68 -12.29 0.72 3.01
CA GLU A 68 -12.60 -0.26 4.07
C GLU A 68 -11.53 -1.34 4.22
N TYR A 69 -10.92 -1.77 3.11
CA TYR A 69 -9.77 -2.66 3.13
C TYR A 69 -8.60 -2.06 3.92
N PHE A 70 -8.23 -0.80 3.66
CA PHE A 70 -7.15 -0.14 4.41
C PHE A 70 -7.53 0.23 5.85
N ARG A 71 -8.83 0.40 6.16
CA ARG A 71 -9.28 0.56 7.56
C ARG A 71 -9.07 -0.68 8.40
N ARG A 72 -9.08 -1.86 7.78
CA ARG A 72 -8.79 -3.13 8.46
C ARG A 72 -7.31 -3.25 8.83
N TRP A 73 -6.43 -2.65 8.02
CA TRP A 73 -4.99 -2.64 8.20
C TRP A 73 -4.48 -1.21 8.08
N PRO A 74 -4.69 -0.36 9.11
CA PRO A 74 -4.30 1.04 9.02
C PRO A 74 -2.79 1.15 8.74
N PRO A 75 -2.38 1.97 7.76
CA PRO A 75 -0.97 2.18 7.48
C PRO A 75 -0.32 2.97 8.61
N PRO A 76 0.96 2.72 8.91
CA PRO A 76 1.78 3.70 9.59
C PRO A 76 2.06 4.90 8.65
N PRO A 77 2.50 6.05 9.18
CA PRO A 77 2.52 7.30 8.43
C PRO A 77 3.42 7.28 7.20
N GLU A 78 4.58 6.61 7.25
CA GLU A 78 5.48 6.51 6.09
C GLU A 78 4.83 5.83 4.86
N TRP A 79 3.79 5.00 5.07
CA TRP A 79 3.08 4.29 4.00
C TRP A 79 1.90 5.08 3.39
N LEU A 80 1.65 6.33 3.81
CA LEU A 80 0.49 7.11 3.38
C LEU A 80 0.48 7.39 1.87
N ILE A 81 1.61 7.79 1.26
CA ILE A 81 1.68 8.01 -0.20
C ILE A 81 1.39 6.72 -0.96
N TRP A 82 1.99 5.60 -0.54
CA TRP A 82 1.74 4.32 -1.19
C TRP A 82 0.25 3.92 -1.09
N MET A 83 -0.39 4.11 0.08
CA MET A 83 -1.82 3.87 0.22
C MET A 83 -2.65 4.79 -0.70
N ILE A 84 -2.29 6.08 -0.80
CA ILE A 84 -2.95 7.06 -1.69
C ILE A 84 -2.92 6.56 -3.14
N GLU A 85 -1.75 6.18 -3.65
CA GLU A 85 -1.57 5.66 -5.01
C GLU A 85 -2.44 4.42 -5.25
N VAL A 86 -2.50 3.52 -4.27
CA VAL A 86 -3.21 2.23 -4.39
C VAL A 86 -4.73 2.36 -4.30
N ILE A 87 -5.26 3.25 -3.44
CA ILE A 87 -6.71 3.50 -3.32
C ILE A 87 -7.25 4.16 -4.59
N TRP A 88 -6.59 5.25 -5.01
CA TRP A 88 -7.06 6.13 -6.08
C TRP A 88 -6.48 5.82 -7.45
N ASP A 89 -5.71 4.73 -7.58
CA ASP A 89 -5.12 4.24 -8.82
C ASP A 89 -4.28 5.31 -9.53
N LEU A 90 -3.44 5.99 -8.75
CA LEU A 90 -2.61 7.08 -9.25
C LEU A 90 -1.28 6.51 -9.76
N ASP A 91 -0.81 6.99 -10.91
CA ASP A 91 0.54 6.69 -11.36
C ASP A 91 1.50 7.74 -10.81
N PRO A 92 2.57 7.36 -10.08
CA PRO A 92 3.51 8.32 -9.50
C PRO A 92 4.20 9.20 -10.55
N LYS A 93 4.22 8.80 -11.84
CA LYS A 93 4.81 9.61 -12.92
C LYS A 93 3.90 10.74 -13.40
N ASP A 94 2.62 10.72 -13.03
CA ASP A 94 1.70 11.83 -13.30
C ASP A 94 1.92 13.01 -12.34
N PHE A 95 2.77 12.84 -11.32
CA PHE A 95 3.12 13.86 -10.36
C PHE A 95 4.55 14.36 -10.58
N GLU A 96 4.72 15.68 -10.60
CA GLU A 96 6.04 16.31 -10.75
C GLU A 96 6.66 16.59 -9.37
N ASP A 97 5.82 16.87 -8.37
CA ASP A 97 6.24 17.22 -7.01
C ASP A 97 5.41 16.48 -5.96
N GLU A 98 5.99 16.25 -4.77
CA GLU A 98 5.27 15.68 -3.61
C GLU A 98 4.01 16.50 -3.23
N GLN A 99 3.99 17.79 -3.56
CA GLN A 99 2.85 18.66 -3.31
C GLN A 99 1.61 18.32 -4.15
N ASP A 100 1.77 17.58 -5.25
CA ASP A 100 0.63 17.13 -6.05
C ASP A 100 -0.24 16.10 -5.28
N TYR A 101 0.29 15.52 -4.20
CA TYR A 101 -0.45 14.64 -3.29
C TYR A 101 -1.29 15.39 -2.25
N ALA A 102 -1.11 16.71 -2.07
CA ALA A 102 -1.84 17.53 -1.10
C ALA A 102 -3.39 17.35 -1.12
N PRO A 103 -4.09 17.31 -2.28
CA PRO A 103 -5.53 17.05 -2.28
C PRO A 103 -5.89 15.65 -1.76
N TYR A 104 -5.00 14.66 -1.91
CA TYR A 104 -5.20 13.31 -1.41
C TYR A 104 -4.89 13.20 0.08
N PHE A 105 -3.89 13.90 0.60
CA PHE A 105 -3.64 14.00 2.04
C PHE A 105 -4.83 14.61 2.80
N ARG A 106 -5.49 15.62 2.21
CA ARG A 106 -6.75 16.14 2.79
C ARG A 106 -7.84 15.07 2.83
N ARG A 107 -7.88 14.15 1.86
CA ARG A 107 -8.82 13.02 1.88
C ARG A 107 -8.43 12.01 2.95
N THR A 108 -7.16 11.62 3.06
CA THR A 108 -6.71 10.65 4.07
C THR A 108 -6.94 11.16 5.49
N GLU A 109 -6.71 12.46 5.73
CA GLU A 109 -6.97 13.10 7.03
C GLU A 109 -8.46 13.02 7.39
N ASN A 110 -9.34 13.40 6.45
CA ASN A 110 -10.80 13.30 6.64
C ASN A 110 -11.27 11.84 6.83
N LEU A 111 -10.55 10.87 6.27
CA LEU A 111 -10.84 9.45 6.40
C LEU A 111 -10.29 8.84 7.70
N GLY A 112 -9.41 9.56 8.41
CA GLY A 112 -8.78 9.16 9.67
C GLY A 112 -7.52 8.32 9.51
N PHE A 113 -6.86 8.35 8.35
CA PHE A 113 -5.63 7.58 8.11
C PHE A 113 -4.36 8.31 8.51
N GLY A 114 -4.36 9.65 8.47
CA GLY A 114 -3.17 10.47 8.72
C GLY A 114 -3.12 11.69 7.81
N SER A 115 -2.30 12.67 8.20
CA SER A 115 -2.12 13.94 7.50
C SER A 115 -0.80 13.98 6.73
N GLU A 116 -0.63 15.01 5.90
CA GLU A 116 0.63 15.27 5.20
C GLU A 116 1.78 15.56 6.19
N ASP A 117 1.51 16.25 7.29
CA ASP A 117 2.49 16.49 8.35
C ASP A 117 2.93 15.19 9.02
N ASP A 118 2.01 14.25 9.24
CA ASP A 118 2.32 12.93 9.81
C ASP A 118 3.30 12.16 8.91
N TYR A 119 3.01 12.11 7.61
CA TYR A 119 3.91 11.54 6.60
C TYR A 119 5.28 12.23 6.61
N LYS A 120 5.32 13.56 6.53
CA LYS A 120 6.57 14.33 6.49
C LYS A 120 7.42 14.15 7.75
N ASN A 121 6.79 14.03 8.91
CA ASN A 121 7.52 13.79 10.16
C ASN A 121 8.10 12.38 10.20
N ALA A 122 7.33 11.35 9.82
CA ALA A 122 7.85 9.98 9.76
C ALA A 122 9.00 9.82 8.75
N MET A 123 8.90 10.49 7.60
CA MET A 123 9.95 10.48 6.59
C MET A 123 11.26 11.16 7.03
N ARG A 124 11.19 12.17 7.92
CA ARG A 124 12.38 12.85 8.46
C ARG A 124 13.10 12.07 9.54
N ASP A 125 12.36 11.27 10.33
CA ASP A 125 12.91 10.48 11.44
C ASP A 125 13.87 9.39 10.95
N GLU A 126 13.78 8.98 9.68
CA GLU A 126 14.70 8.01 9.05
C GLU A 126 16.04 8.64 8.59
N GLU A 127 16.14 9.98 8.53
CA GLU A 127 17.36 10.70 8.09
C GLU A 127 18.33 11.04 9.24
N GLU A 128 17.96 10.81 10.52
CA GLU A 128 18.80 11.05 11.71
C GLU A 128 19.54 9.80 12.23
#